data_AF-A0A7V9SC36-F1
#
_entry.id   AF-A0A7V9SC36-F1
#
_cell.length_a   1.000
_cell.length_b   1.000
_cell.length_c   1.000
_cell.angle_alpha   90.00
_cell.angle_beta   90.00
_cell.angle_gamma   90.00
#
_symmetry.space_group_name_H-M   'P 1'
#
loop_
_entity.id
_entity.type
_entity.pdbx_description
1 polymer ?
#
loop_
_entity_poly.entity_id
_entity_poly.type
_entity_poly.pdbx_seq_one_letter_code
_entity_poly.pdbx_strand_id
1 'polypeptide(L)' 'MIGIVLEEDEQQIVRYFADEAAADAAMADHALAPALAAIGSWSDLDWDETAEALDRSRHESTPTPPIEL' A
#
# COMPACT_ATOMS: atom_id res chain seq x y z
N MET A 1 1.53 27.99 -0.35
CA MET A 1 0.46 27.11 -0.87
C MET A 1 1.11 25.85 -1.37
N ILE A 2 0.64 24.70 -0.89
CA ILE A 2 1.19 23.38 -1.21
C ILE A 2 0.08 22.59 -1.88
N GLY A 3 0.35 21.98 -3.03
CA GLY A 3 -0.59 21.08 -3.70
C GLY A 3 -0.08 19.65 -3.57
N ILE A 4 -0.91 18.76 -3.05
CA ILE A 4 -0.64 17.32 -3.04
C ILE A 4 -1.64 16.62 -3.97
N VAL A 5 -1.14 15.64 -4.73
CA VAL A 5 -1.96 14.78 -5.58
C VAL A 5 -2.29 13.54 -4.78
N LEU A 6 -3.58 13.27 -4.58
CA LEU A 6 -4.09 12.11 -3.86
C LEU A 6 -5.02 11.33 -4.77
N GLU A 7 -5.13 10.03 -4.55
CA GLU A 7 -6.13 9.20 -5.20
C GLU A 7 -7.33 9.03 -4.27
N GLU A 8 -8.49 9.57 -4.64
CA GLU A 8 -9.76 9.36 -3.93
C GLU A 8 -10.75 8.74 -4.94
N ASP A 9 -11.40 7.62 -4.59
CA ASP A 9 -12.37 6.91 -5.45
C ASP A 9 -11.88 6.66 -6.90
N GLU A 10 -10.66 6.11 -7.04
CA GLU A 10 -9.99 5.81 -8.33
C GLU A 10 -9.75 7.06 -9.21
N GLN A 11 -9.85 8.25 -8.62
CA GLN A 11 -9.66 9.53 -9.30
C GLN A 11 -8.51 10.31 -8.67
N GLN A 12 -7.64 10.88 -9.50
CA GLN A 12 -6.61 11.79 -9.03
C GLN A 12 -7.22 13.16 -8.71
N ILE A 13 -7.13 13.55 -7.45
CA ILE A 13 -7.53 14.86 -6.96
C ILE A 13 -6.29 15.66 -6.52
N VAL A 14 -6.33 16.97 -6.71
CA VAL A 14 -5.30 17.88 -6.19
C VAL A 14 -5.91 18.68 -5.04
N ARG A 15 -5.39 18.50 -3.84
CA ARG A 15 -5.82 19.27 -2.66
C ARG A 15 -4.75 20.31 -2.31
N TYR A 16 -5.20 21.56 -2.13
CA TYR A 16 -4.34 22.69 -1.80
C TYR A 16 -4.41 23.03 -0.32
N PHE A 17 -3.25 23.26 0.27
CA PHE A 17 -3.07 23.58 1.68
C PHE A 17 -2.36 24.93 1.85
N ALA A 18 -2.71 25.63 2.93
CA ALA A 18 -2.15 26.94 3.27
C ALA A 18 -0.75 26.82 3.92
N ASP A 19 -0.54 25.75 4.71
CA ASP A 19 0.68 25.45 5.44
C ASP A 19 1.11 23.98 5.28
N GLU A 20 2.37 23.72 5.63
CA GLU A 20 3.05 22.42 5.46
C GLU A 20 2.53 21.36 6.43
N ALA A 21 2.26 21.73 7.69
CA ALA A 21 1.77 20.79 8.69
C ALA A 21 0.42 20.17 8.29
N ALA A 22 -0.47 20.98 7.71
CA ALA A 22 -1.74 20.49 7.19
C ALA A 22 -1.58 19.56 5.97
N ALA A 23 -0.61 19.84 5.10
CA ALA A 23 -0.31 18.98 3.94
C ALA A 23 0.28 17.62 4.38
N ASP A 24 1.21 17.64 5.33
CA ASP A 24 1.84 16.43 5.88
C ASP A 24 0.83 15.52 6.58
N ALA A 25 -0.04 16.10 7.41
CA ALA A 25 -1.10 15.34 8.08
C ALA A 25 -2.03 14.66 7.06
N ALA A 26 -2.44 15.38 6.01
CA ALA A 26 -3.30 14.82 4.97
C ALA A 26 -2.60 13.69 4.18
N MET A 27 -1.30 13.80 3.91
CA MET A 27 -0.53 12.71 3.30
C MET A 27 -0.42 11.50 4.22
N ALA A 28 -0.18 11.71 5.52
CA ALA A 28 -0.08 10.63 6.49
C ALA A 28 -1.40 9.85 6.61
N ASP A 29 -2.54 10.55 6.69
CA ASP A 29 -3.87 9.94 6.74
C ASP A 29 -4.17 9.17 5.45
N HIS A 30 -3.85 9.75 4.30
CA HIS A 30 -4.04 9.09 3.00
C HIS A 30 -3.22 7.80 2.86
N ALA A 31 -2.01 7.75 3.41
CA ALA A 31 -1.17 6.56 3.39
C ALA A 31 -1.61 5.51 4.44
N LEU A 32 -2.13 5.96 5.58
CA LEU A 32 -2.44 5.08 6.71
C LEU A 32 -3.65 4.18 6.44
N ALA A 33 -4.73 4.72 5.87
CA ALA A 33 -5.96 3.95 5.65
C ALA A 33 -5.77 2.76 4.69
N PRO A 34 -5.11 2.90 3.52
CA PRO A 34 -4.78 1.77 2.65
C PRO A 34 -3.86 0.76 3.32
N ALA A 35 -2.88 1.21 4.11
CA ALA A 35 -1.98 0.31 4.82
C ALA A 35 -2.73 -0.55 5.85
N LEU A 36 -3.63 0.06 6.64
CA LEU A 36 -4.47 -0.66 7.59
C LEU A 36 -5.46 -1.59 6.90
N ALA A 37 -6.06 -1.16 5.78
CA ALA A 37 -6.95 -2.01 4.99
C ALA A 37 -6.19 -3.23 4.40
N ALA A 38 -4.98 -3.02 3.88
CA ALA A 38 -4.13 -4.08 3.35
C ALA A 38 -3.65 -5.05 4.42
N ILE A 39 -3.41 -4.60 5.66
CA ILE A 39 -3.09 -5.50 6.79
C ILE A 39 -4.37 -6.23 7.24
N GLY A 40 -5.49 -5.51 7.32
CA GLY A 40 -6.78 -6.05 7.75
C GLY A 40 -7.33 -7.12 6.82
N SER A 41 -7.08 -7.04 5.51
CA SER A 41 -7.54 -8.05 4.54
C SER A 41 -6.95 -9.45 4.78
N TRP A 42 -5.88 -9.56 5.57
CA TRP A 42 -5.27 -10.83 5.96
C TRP A 42 -5.86 -11.40 7.26
N SER A 43 -6.62 -10.60 8.01
CA SER A 43 -7.13 -11.01 9.34
C SER A 43 -8.21 -12.08 9.28
N ASP A 44 -8.95 -12.15 8.16
CA ASP A 44 -9.99 -13.16 7.92
C ASP A 44 -9.45 -14.45 7.28
N LEU A 45 -8.14 -14.50 6.97
CA LEU A 45 -7.53 -15.66 6.32
C LEU A 45 -7.12 -16.71 7.34
N ASP A 46 -7.28 -17.99 6.97
CA ASP A 46 -6.66 -19.08 7.71
C ASP A 46 -5.14 -19.08 7.48
N TRP A 47 -4.37 -19.05 8.56
CA TRP A 47 -2.92 -18.92 8.47
C TRP A 47 -2.25 -20.11 7.81
N ASP A 48 -2.68 -21.34 8.14
CA ASP A 48 -2.04 -22.55 7.64
C ASP A 48 -2.32 -22.69 6.13
N GLU A 49 -3.56 -22.45 5.71
CA GLU A 49 -3.94 -22.44 4.29
C GLU A 49 -3.19 -21.36 3.51
N THR A 50 -3.09 -20.15 4.06
CA THR A 50 -2.42 -19.00 3.40
C THR A 50 -0.92 -19.24 3.27
N ALA A 51 -0.27 -19.79 4.29
CA ALA A 51 1.16 -20.09 4.26
C ALA A 51 1.48 -21.15 3.20
N GLU A 52 0.68 -22.22 3.09
CA GLU A 52 0.84 -23.23 2.03
C GLU A 52 0.61 -22.65 0.63
N ALA A 53 -0.38 -21.78 0.46
CA ALA A 53 -0.64 -21.12 -0.81
C ALA A 53 0.54 -20.21 -1.24
N LEU A 54 1.08 -19.42 -0.31
CA LEU A 54 2.24 -18.57 -0.56
C LEU A 54 3.50 -19.38 -0.90
N ASP A 55 3.74 -20.47 -0.17
CA ASP A 55 4.88 -21.35 -0.44
C ASP A 55 4.78 -21.95 -1.85
N ARG A 56 3.59 -22.43 -2.24
CA ARG A 56 3.34 -22.90 -3.60
C ARG A 56 3.61 -21.84 -4.64
N SER A 57 3.05 -20.63 -4.48
CA SER A 57 3.25 -19.52 -5.43
C SER A 57 4.71 -19.12 -5.58
N ARG A 58 5.50 -19.17 -4.48
CA ARG A 58 6.95 -18.91 -4.53
C ARG A 58 7.68 -19.94 -5.39
N HIS A 59 7.28 -21.20 -5.36
CA HIS A 59 7.93 -22.28 -6.10
C HIS A 59 7.44 -22.41 -7.56
N GLU A 60 6.25 -21.93 -7.87
CA GLU A 60 5.71 -21.84 -9.23
C GLU A 60 6.26 -20.62 -10.00
N SER A 61 6.68 -19.58 -9.29
CA SER A 61 7.21 -18.36 -9.90
C SER A 61 8.61 -18.57 -10.48
N THR A 62 8.87 -18.02 -11.67
CA THR A 62 10.24 -17.94 -12.21
C THR A 62 11.14 -17.22 -11.19
N PRO A 63 12.23 -17.84 -10.72
CA PRO A 63 13.13 -17.22 -9.75
C PRO A 63 13.60 -15.85 -10.27
N THR A 64 13.61 -14.85 -9.39
CA THR A 64 14.24 -13.56 -9.72
C THR A 64 15.70 -13.82 -10.09
N PRO A 65 16.16 -13.40 -11.28
CA PRO A 65 17.55 -13.60 -11.67
C PRO A 65 18.50 -12.99 -10.64
N PRO A 66 19.68 -13.60 -10.42
CA PRO A 66 20.68 -13.02 -9.53
C PRO A 66 21.04 -11.61 -10.00
N ILE A 67 21.22 -10.70 -9.04
CA ILE A 67 21.75 -9.36 -9.31
C ILE A 67 23.25 -9.53 -9.62
N GLU A 68 23.68 -9.12 -10.81
CA GLU A 68 25.11 -9.05 -11.13
C GLU A 68 25.76 -7.96 -10.26
N LEU A 69 26.78 -8.34 -9.48
CA LEU A 69 27.60 -7.44 -8.65
C LEU A 69 28.91 -7.09 -9.36
#